data_AF-A0A7M3X3Y7-F1
#
_entry.id   AF-A0A7M3X3Y7-F1
#
_cell.length_a   1.000
_cell.length_b   1.000
_cell.length_c   1.000
_cell.angle_alpha   90.00
_cell.angle_beta   90.00
_cell.angle_gamma   90.00
#
_symmetry.space_group_name_H-M   'P 1'
#
loop_
_entity.id
_entity.type
_entity.pdbx_description
1 polymer ?
#
loop_
_entity_poly.entity_id
_entity_poly.type
_entity_poly.pdbx_seq_one_letter_code
_entity_poly.pdbx_strand_id
1 'polypeptide(L)'
;MRRTSILGLVSFAAIFFAPLASAASISSYDTSFESFLPLILALVVAYFVRRWFIPQQLKNLQVAFEIEEDLYEVHRITRTLRDSRRLLRAGRVGYGVLLYMMGLTGVLILIAELLFNAEVFSQLNLYIIATLIL
;
A
#
# COMPACT_ATOMS: atom_id res chain seq x y z
N MET A 1 -14.67 23.48 20.69
CA MET A 1 -13.54 22.57 20.98
C MET A 1 -13.95 21.31 21.74
N ARG A 2 -14.72 21.36 22.84
CA ARG A 2 -15.15 20.14 23.57
C ARG A 2 -16.00 19.15 22.76
N ARG A 3 -16.96 19.62 21.96
CA ARG A 3 -17.87 18.75 21.19
C ARG A 3 -17.19 17.94 20.08
N THR A 4 -16.24 18.56 19.39
CA THR A 4 -15.45 17.90 18.33
C THR A 4 -14.51 16.84 18.90
N SER A 5 -13.93 17.09 20.07
CA SER A 5 -13.10 16.11 20.79
C SER A 5 -13.92 14.93 21.30
N ILE A 6 -15.13 15.16 21.81
CA ILE A 6 -16.05 14.09 22.26
C ILE A 6 -16.49 13.22 21.07
N LEU A 7 -16.83 13.84 19.93
CA LEU A 7 -17.19 13.09 18.71
C LEU A 7 -16.05 12.20 18.21
N GLY A 8 -14.80 12.70 18.23
CA GLY A 8 -13.64 11.89 17.88
C GLY A 8 -13.41 10.72 18.84
N LEU A 9 -13.62 10.93 20.14
CA LEU A 9 -13.43 9.90 21.16
C LEU A 9 -14.53 8.82 21.10
N VAL A 10 -15.77 9.20 20.81
CA VAL A 10 -16.88 8.27 20.56
C VAL A 10 -16.63 7.45 19.30
N SER A 11 -16.15 8.09 18.22
CA SER A 11 -15.83 7.39 16.98
C SER A 11 -14.68 6.40 17.14
N PHE A 12 -13.69 6.74 17.98
CA PHE A 12 -12.58 5.84 18.31
C PHE A 12 -13.03 4.67 19.21
N ALA A 13 -13.89 4.93 20.19
CA ALA A 13 -14.45 3.90 21.05
C ALA A 13 -15.35 2.92 20.28
N ALA A 14 -16.07 3.38 19.24
CA ALA A 14 -16.91 2.53 18.40
C ALA A 14 -16.12 1.45 17.65
N ILE A 15 -14.83 1.69 17.36
CA ILE A 15 -13.94 0.71 16.69
C ILE A 15 -13.70 -0.52 17.59
N PHE A 16 -13.66 -0.34 18.91
CA PHE A 16 -13.47 -1.45 19.86
C PHE A 16 -14.71 -2.32 20.04
N PHE A 17 -15.89 -1.81 19.71
CA PHE A 17 -17.17 -2.55 19.77
C PHE A 17 -17.60 -3.10 18.41
N ALA A 18 -16.82 -2.88 17.35
CA ALA A 18 -17.05 -3.56 16.10
C ALA A 18 -16.84 -5.08 16.30
N PRO A 19 -17.71 -5.94 15.77
CA PRO A 19 -17.53 -7.38 15.87
C PRO A 19 -16.16 -7.76 15.30
N LEU A 20 -15.38 -8.52 16.08
CA LEU A 20 -14.16 -9.16 15.60
C LEU A 20 -14.60 -10.27 14.65
N ALA A 21 -14.59 -9.99 13.35
CA ALA A 21 -14.85 -10.99 12.33
C ALA A 21 -13.83 -12.13 12.49
N SER A 22 -14.30 -13.30 12.89
CA SER A 22 -13.48 -14.48 13.11
C SER A 22 -14.30 -15.74 12.85
N ALA A 23 -14.29 -16.16 11.58
CA ALA A 23 -14.35 -17.55 11.13
C ALA A 23 -14.09 -17.51 9.62
N ALA A 24 -12.82 -17.51 9.21
CA ALA A 24 -12.45 -17.43 7.80
C ALA A 24 -12.77 -18.76 7.10
N SER A 25 -13.95 -18.83 6.51
CA SER A 25 -14.29 -19.87 5.55
C SER A 25 -13.68 -19.51 4.20
N ILE A 26 -13.04 -20.48 3.54
CA ILE A 26 -12.51 -20.26 2.20
C ILE A 26 -13.58 -20.78 1.23
N SER A 27 -14.10 -19.88 0.41
CA SER A 27 -15.03 -20.26 -0.67
C SER A 27 -14.27 -20.93 -1.80
N SER A 28 -14.76 -22.08 -2.25
CA SER A 28 -14.27 -22.74 -3.45
C SER A 28 -14.65 -21.91 -4.68
N TYR A 29 -13.71 -21.81 -5.62
CA TYR A 29 -13.74 -21.06 -6.88
C TYR A 29 -15.13 -20.54 -7.32
N ASP A 30 -15.53 -19.39 -6.78
CA ASP A 30 -16.73 -18.68 -7.24
C ASP A 30 -16.31 -17.66 -8.30
N THR A 31 -16.90 -17.77 -9.49
CA THR A 31 -16.62 -16.87 -10.63
C THR A 31 -17.61 -15.70 -10.69
N SER A 32 -18.42 -15.54 -9.64
CA SER A 32 -19.31 -14.41 -9.47
C SER A 32 -18.54 -13.09 -9.51
N PHE A 33 -19.14 -12.08 -10.15
CA PHE A 33 -18.54 -10.77 -10.31
C PHE A 33 -18.19 -10.11 -8.96
N GLU A 34 -18.98 -10.39 -7.93
CA GLU A 34 -18.80 -9.86 -6.57
C GLU A 34 -17.45 -10.27 -5.96
N SER A 35 -16.97 -11.49 -6.23
CA SER A 35 -15.69 -12.00 -5.72
C SER A 35 -14.48 -11.25 -6.29
N PHE A 36 -14.65 -10.57 -7.43
CA PHE A 36 -13.60 -9.75 -8.06
C PHE A 36 -13.61 -8.29 -7.60
N LEU A 37 -14.66 -7.82 -6.92
CA LEU A 37 -14.73 -6.44 -6.42
C LEU A 37 -13.55 -6.06 -5.52
N PRO A 38 -13.11 -6.89 -4.55
CA PRO A 38 -11.95 -6.57 -3.73
C PRO A 38 -10.68 -6.41 -4.54
N LEU A 39 -10.48 -7.31 -5.52
CA LEU A 39 -9.32 -7.30 -6.41
C LEU A 39 -9.30 -6.03 -7.28
N ILE A 40 -10.42 -5.69 -7.92
CA ILE A 40 -10.53 -4.49 -8.77
C ILE A 40 -10.29 -3.23 -7.94
N LEU A 41 -10.91 -3.13 -6.75
CA LEU A 41 -10.74 -1.99 -5.86
C LEU A 41 -9.26 -1.83 -5.46
N ALA A 42 -8.61 -2.90 -5.04
CA ALA A 42 -7.21 -2.89 -4.66
C ALA A 42 -6.29 -2.49 -5.83
N LEU A 43 -6.55 -2.97 -7.05
CA LEU A 43 -5.80 -2.59 -8.25
C LEU A 43 -5.97 -1.10 -8.60
N VAL A 44 -7.18 -0.55 -8.46
CA VAL A 44 -7.43 0.88 -8.68
C VAL A 44 -6.67 1.73 -7.67
N VAL A 45 -6.70 1.35 -6.38
CA VAL A 45 -5.95 2.05 -5.33
C VAL A 45 -4.44 1.94 -5.57
N ALA A 46 -3.95 0.73 -5.86
CA ALA A 46 -2.55 0.48 -6.16
C ALA A 46 -2.06 1.31 -7.37
N TYR A 47 -2.89 1.45 -8.41
CA TYR A 47 -2.60 2.29 -9.56
C TYR A 47 -2.39 3.76 -9.16
N PHE A 48 -3.28 4.31 -8.33
CA PHE A 48 -3.16 5.68 -7.86
C PHE A 48 -1.95 5.90 -6.96
N VAL A 49 -1.66 4.96 -6.05
CA VAL A 49 -0.45 4.98 -5.23
C VAL A 49 0.80 4.99 -6.12
N ARG A 50 0.87 4.08 -7.11
CA ARG A 50 1.99 4.02 -8.05
C ARG A 50 2.17 5.32 -8.84
N ARG A 51 1.06 5.91 -9.32
CA ARG A 51 1.11 7.06 -10.22
C ARG A 51 1.44 8.36 -9.51
N TRP A 52 0.95 8.56 -8.28
CA TRP A 52 1.07 9.83 -7.56
C TRP A 52 1.96 9.76 -6.33
N PHE A 53 1.80 8.73 -5.50
CA PHE A 53 2.51 8.64 -4.22
C PHE A 53 4.01 8.39 -4.45
N ILE A 54 4.38 7.42 -5.27
CA ILE A 54 5.80 7.03 -5.47
C ILE A 54 6.68 8.16 -6.03
N PRO A 55 6.29 8.86 -7.11
CA PRO A 55 7.10 9.96 -7.61
C PRO A 55 7.22 11.13 -6.64
N GLN A 56 6.21 11.34 -5.78
CA GLN A 56 6.23 12.38 -4.74
C GLN A 56 7.21 12.04 -3.62
N GLN A 57 7.26 10.78 -3.19
CA GLN A 57 8.20 10.33 -2.15
C GLN A 57 9.67 10.44 -2.59
N LEU A 58 9.94 10.29 -3.87
CA LEU A 58 11.28 10.39 -4.45
C LEU A 58 11.67 11.83 -4.83
N LYS A 59 10.85 12.83 -4.50
CA LYS A 59 11.13 14.26 -4.75
C LYS A 59 11.99 14.79 -3.61
N ASN A 60 13.06 15.52 -3.93
CA ASN A 60 14.03 16.04 -2.96
C ASN A 60 14.84 14.94 -2.24
N LEU A 61 15.13 13.85 -2.93
CA LEU A 61 16.09 12.86 -2.42
C LEU A 61 17.45 13.53 -2.26
N GLN A 62 17.97 13.45 -1.05
CA GLN A 62 19.26 13.98 -0.64
C GLN A 62 20.11 12.81 -0.19
N VAL A 63 21.34 12.75 -0.66
CA VAL A 63 22.34 11.78 -0.20
C VAL A 63 23.47 12.58 0.40
N ALA A 64 23.85 12.19 1.61
CA ALA A 64 25.00 12.73 2.30
C ALA A 64 26.21 11.85 1.98
N PHE A 65 27.30 12.46 1.54
CA PHE A 65 28.59 11.80 1.35
C PHE A 65 29.53 12.24 2.46
N GLU A 66 30.22 11.28 3.07
CA GLU A 66 31.25 11.55 4.07
C GLU A 66 32.52 12.05 3.37
N ILE A 67 33.09 13.15 3.88
CA ILE A 67 34.35 13.72 3.37
C ILE A 67 35.47 13.52 4.38
N GLU A 68 35.20 13.77 5.66
CA GLU A 68 36.13 13.64 6.79
C GLU A 68 35.38 13.06 8.02
N GLU A 69 36.10 12.71 9.10
CA GLU A 69 35.49 12.27 10.35
C GLU A 69 34.42 13.28 10.82
N ASP A 70 33.17 12.81 10.90
CA ASP A 70 31.98 13.58 11.27
C ASP A 70 31.59 14.75 10.34
N LEU A 71 32.15 14.84 9.12
CA LEU A 71 31.78 15.85 8.12
C LEU A 71 31.10 15.24 6.88
N TYR A 72 29.86 15.65 6.64
CA TYR A 72 29.01 15.17 5.55
C TYR A 72 28.58 16.28 4.60
N GLU A 73 28.76 16.09 3.29
CA GLU A 73 28.23 16.98 2.25
C GLU A 73 26.94 16.44 1.66
N VAL A 74 25.89 17.27 1.65
CA VAL A 74 24.55 16.90 1.20
C VAL A 74 24.36 17.26 -0.27
N HIS A 75 24.27 16.24 -1.12
CA HIS A 75 23.95 16.39 -2.55
C HIS A 75 22.49 16.06 -2.82
N ARG A 76 21.77 16.95 -3.50
CA ARG A 76 20.39 16.69 -3.93
C ARG A 76 20.39 15.94 -5.26
N ILE A 77 19.90 14.69 -5.25
CA ILE A 77 19.85 13.83 -6.44
C ILE A 77 18.60 14.11 -7.28
N THR A 78 17.47 14.48 -6.67
CA THR A 78 16.24 14.85 -7.41
C THR A 78 15.74 16.23 -7.01
N ARG A 79 15.53 17.11 -8.01
CA ARG A 79 14.91 18.42 -7.79
C ARG A 79 13.49 18.47 -8.33
N THR A 80 13.19 17.73 -9.40
CA THR A 80 11.87 17.71 -10.04
C THR A 80 11.26 16.31 -10.13
N LEU A 81 9.94 16.23 -10.30
CA LEU A 81 9.22 14.96 -10.52
C LEU A 81 9.73 14.21 -11.78
N ARG A 82 10.28 14.94 -12.76
CA ARG A 82 10.88 14.35 -13.96
C ARG A 82 12.17 13.61 -13.62
N ASP A 83 12.96 14.14 -12.70
CA ASP A 83 14.22 13.53 -12.23
C ASP A 83 13.92 12.27 -11.42
N SER A 84 12.94 12.32 -10.52
CA SER A 84 12.46 11.14 -9.78
C SER A 84 11.98 10.03 -10.70
N ARG A 85 11.25 10.35 -11.78
CA ARG A 85 10.84 9.37 -12.79
C ARG A 85 12.01 8.81 -13.60
N ARG A 86 13.07 9.58 -13.83
CA ARG A 86 14.30 9.10 -14.47
C ARG A 86 15.04 8.12 -13.56
N LEU A 87 15.14 8.41 -12.26
CA LEU A 87 15.70 7.48 -11.28
C LEU A 87 14.92 6.17 -11.20
N LEU A 88 13.59 6.22 -11.23
CA LEU A 88 12.75 5.02 -11.26
C LEU A 88 12.98 4.14 -12.50
N ARG A 89 13.47 4.73 -13.61
CA ARG A 89 13.85 4.00 -14.83
C ARG A 89 15.29 3.51 -14.79
N ALA A 90 16.12 4.01 -13.87
CA ALA A 90 17.48 3.53 -13.68
C ALA A 90 17.42 2.12 -13.05
N GLY A 91 18.00 1.15 -13.74
CA GLY A 91 17.60 -0.26 -13.69
C GLY A 91 17.29 -0.85 -12.31
N ARG A 92 18.23 -0.79 -11.36
CA ARG A 92 18.10 -1.48 -10.06
C ARG A 92 17.05 -0.85 -9.13
N VAL A 93 16.82 0.45 -9.24
CA VAL A 93 15.82 1.17 -8.42
C VAL A 93 14.40 0.81 -8.85
N GLY A 94 14.17 0.65 -10.16
CA GLY A 94 12.89 0.25 -10.70
C GLY A 94 12.44 -1.14 -10.21
N TYR A 95 13.36 -2.09 -10.07
CA TYR A 95 13.06 -3.43 -9.56
C TYR A 95 12.63 -3.42 -8.09
N GLY A 96 13.36 -2.68 -7.23
CA GLY A 96 12.98 -2.55 -5.82
C GLY A 96 11.62 -1.86 -5.64
N VAL A 97 11.32 -0.86 -6.47
CA VAL A 97 10.01 -0.19 -6.48
C VAL A 97 8.92 -1.13 -6.98
N LEU A 98 9.20 -1.99 -7.96
CA LEU A 98 8.25 -2.99 -8.44
C LEU A 98 7.91 -4.01 -7.36
N LEU A 99 8.92 -4.57 -6.68
CA LEU A 99 8.72 -5.49 -5.55
C LEU A 99 7.92 -4.84 -4.43
N TYR A 100 8.24 -3.59 -4.09
CA TYR A 100 7.46 -2.82 -3.12
C TYR A 100 5.99 -2.66 -3.55
N MET A 101 5.74 -2.37 -4.84
CA MET A 101 4.39 -2.28 -5.38
C MET A 101 3.66 -3.63 -5.35
N MET A 102 4.35 -4.76 -5.59
CA MET A 102 3.75 -6.09 -5.50
C MET A 102 3.27 -6.36 -4.08
N GLY A 103 4.14 -6.21 -3.07
CA GLY A 103 3.77 -6.41 -1.68
C GLY A 103 2.66 -5.47 -1.21
N LEU A 104 2.75 -4.19 -1.57
CA LEU A 104 1.70 -3.21 -1.27
C LEU A 104 0.37 -3.61 -1.91
N THR A 105 0.38 -4.06 -3.17
CA THR A 105 -0.84 -4.50 -3.86
C THR A 105 -1.42 -5.76 -3.20
N GLY A 106 -0.59 -6.73 -2.80
CA GLY A 106 -1.03 -7.92 -2.08
C GLY A 106 -1.72 -7.57 -0.76
N VAL A 107 -1.13 -6.66 0.03
CA VAL A 107 -1.74 -6.17 1.27
C VAL A 107 -3.04 -5.39 1.00
N LEU A 108 -3.09 -4.58 -0.06
CA LEU A 108 -4.32 -3.88 -0.44
C LEU A 108 -5.44 -4.84 -0.84
N ILE A 109 -5.14 -5.93 -1.56
CA ILE A 109 -6.13 -6.95 -1.91
C ILE A 109 -6.66 -7.60 -0.63
N LEU A 110 -5.77 -7.95 0.32
CA LEU A 110 -6.16 -8.54 1.60
C LEU A 110 -7.05 -7.60 2.42
N ILE A 111 -6.69 -6.31 2.50
CA ILE A 111 -7.51 -5.30 3.19
C ILE A 111 -8.85 -5.11 2.48
N ALA A 112 -8.86 -5.07 1.15
CA ALA A 112 -10.10 -4.94 0.40
C ALA A 112 -11.02 -6.16 0.62
N GLU A 113 -10.47 -7.37 0.64
CA GLU A 113 -11.23 -8.60 0.87
C GLU A 113 -11.89 -8.60 2.25
N LEU A 114 -11.13 -8.22 3.29
CA LEU A 114 -11.66 -8.00 4.64
C LEU A 114 -12.74 -6.92 4.71
N LEU A 115 -12.62 -5.86 3.90
CA LEU A 115 -13.58 -4.75 3.89
C LEU A 115 -14.94 -5.17 3.33
N PHE A 116 -14.95 -6.05 2.32
CA PHE A 116 -16.19 -6.52 1.68
C PHE A 116 -16.85 -7.66 2.45
N ASN A 117 -16.08 -8.70 2.81
CA ASN A 117 -16.59 -9.81 3.59
C ASN A 117 -15.44 -10.45 4.40
N ALA A 118 -15.42 -10.17 5.70
CA ALA A 118 -14.37 -10.67 6.58
C ALA A 118 -14.54 -12.15 6.98
N GLU A 119 -15.69 -12.77 6.69
CA GLU A 119 -15.97 -14.18 7.02
C GLU A 119 -15.60 -15.14 5.87
N VAL A 120 -15.58 -14.64 4.64
CA VAL A 120 -15.36 -15.46 3.44
C VAL A 120 -14.23 -14.90 2.61
N PHE A 121 -13.17 -15.69 2.45
CA PHE A 121 -12.07 -15.39 1.53
C PHE A 121 -12.22 -16.18 0.23
N SER A 122 -11.89 -15.53 -0.89
CA SER A 122 -11.80 -16.19 -2.19
C SER A 122 -10.46 -16.89 -2.31
N GLN A 123 -10.50 -18.19 -2.61
CA GLN A 123 -9.30 -18.98 -2.84
C GLN A 123 -8.41 -18.38 -3.96
N LEU A 124 -9.02 -17.81 -5.00
CA LEU A 124 -8.31 -17.17 -6.10
C LEU A 124 -7.54 -15.92 -5.63
N ASN A 125 -8.19 -15.06 -4.85
CA ASN A 125 -7.57 -13.85 -4.32
C ASN A 125 -6.40 -14.20 -3.39
N LEU A 126 -6.55 -15.23 -2.56
CA LEU A 126 -5.49 -15.72 -1.68
C LEU A 126 -4.25 -16.21 -2.45
N TYR A 127 -4.41 -16.92 -3.57
CA TYR A 127 -3.27 -17.33 -4.39
C TYR A 127 -2.56 -16.12 -5.03
N ILE A 128 -3.32 -15.11 -5.46
CA ILE A 128 -2.75 -13.87 -6.01
C ILE A 128 -1.98 -13.13 -4.92
N ILE A 129 -2.55 -13.00 -3.72
CA ILE A 129 -1.90 -12.37 -2.57
C ILE A 129 -0.61 -13.12 -2.21
N ALA A 130 -0.67 -14.46 -2.12
CA ALA A 130 0.50 -15.28 -1.82
C ALA A 130 1.62 -15.05 -2.85
N THR A 131 1.29 -14.98 -4.14
CA THR A 131 2.27 -14.73 -5.21
C THR A 131 2.83 -13.30 -5.19
N LEU A 132 2.07 -12.33 -4.69
CA LEU A 132 2.50 -10.92 -4.64
C LEU A 132 3.38 -10.62 -3.42
N ILE A 133 3.23 -11.37 -2.34
CA ILE A 133 3.94 -11.15 -1.06
C ILE A 133 5.18 -12.05 -0.93
N LEU A 134 5.11 -13.29 -1.44
CA LEU A 134 6.19 -14.29 -1.38
C LEU A 134 7.25 -14.05 -2.46
#